data_AF-A0A6L7P8U3-F1
#
_entry.id   AF-A0A6L7P8U3-F1
#
_cell.length_a   1.000
_cell.length_b   1.000
_cell.length_c   1.000
_cell.angle_alpha   90.00
_cell.angle_beta   90.00
_cell.angle_gamma   90.00
#
_symmetry.space_group_name_H-M   'P 1'
#
loop_
_entity.id
_entity.type
_entity.pdbx_description
1 polymer ?
#
loop_
_entity_poly.entity_id
_entity_poly.type
_entity_poly.pdbx_seq_one_letter_code
_entity_poly.pdbx_strand_id
1 'polypeptide(L)'
;MAAPRKPRTMKVVDERIEEDLEVSDLVSRLEAEADDEVATGSITLRWGRGQIAVVKRAAAILGVPYQTYLKQVVFRQAIDDIEHAEAVLAPERQSRGSRRRSGSN
;
A
#
# COMPACT_ATOMS: atom_id res chain seq x y z
N MET A 1 38.85 14.80 27.82
CA MET A 1 38.81 14.03 26.55
C MET A 1 37.95 12.79 26.78
N ALA A 2 36.78 12.70 26.16
CA ALA A 2 35.84 11.58 26.34
C ALA A 2 36.16 10.45 25.36
N ALA A 3 36.22 9.20 25.84
CA ALA A 3 36.53 8.03 25.04
C ALA A 3 35.40 7.67 24.06
N PRO A 4 35.69 7.19 22.83
CA PRO A 4 34.67 6.85 21.85
C PRO A 4 33.90 5.58 22.24
N ARG A 5 32.57 5.67 22.20
CA ARG A 5 31.66 4.53 22.43
C ARG A 5 31.79 3.53 21.29
N LYS A 6 32.05 2.25 21.63
CA LYS A 6 32.10 1.15 20.66
C LYS A 6 30.73 0.97 19.97
N PRO A 7 30.69 0.74 18.65
CA PRO A 7 29.43 0.49 17.94
C PRO A 7 28.80 -0.82 18.43
N ARG A 8 27.50 -0.78 18.75
CA ARG A 8 26.73 -1.98 19.08
C ARG A 8 26.48 -2.77 17.80
N THR A 9 27.05 -3.97 17.72
CA THR A 9 26.77 -4.92 16.65
C THR A 9 25.34 -5.42 16.79
N MET A 10 24.45 -4.97 15.92
CA MET A 10 23.07 -5.47 15.82
C MET A 10 23.12 -6.82 15.10
N LYS A 11 22.90 -7.91 15.83
CA LYS A 11 22.68 -9.22 15.22
C LYS A 11 21.22 -9.27 14.75
N VAL A 12 21.01 -9.21 13.44
CA VAL A 12 19.71 -9.53 12.86
C VAL A 12 19.51 -11.03 13.08
N VAL A 13 18.64 -11.36 14.03
CA VAL A 13 18.20 -12.73 14.28
C VAL A 13 17.19 -13.03 13.18
N ASP A 14 17.60 -13.90 12.26
CA ASP A 14 16.74 -14.49 11.23
C ASP A 14 15.87 -15.56 11.92
N GLU A 15 14.97 -15.11 12.78
CA GLU A 15 13.88 -15.93 13.32
C GLU A 15 12.96 -16.21 12.14
N ARG A 16 13.16 -17.39 11.53
CA ARG A 16 12.17 -18.01 10.65
C ARG A 16 10.85 -18.01 11.43
N ILE A 17 9.95 -17.14 11.04
CA ILE A 17 8.56 -17.15 11.48
C ILE A 17 7.99 -18.46 10.94
N GLU A 18 8.06 -19.53 11.75
CA GLU A 18 7.16 -20.67 11.59
C GLU A 18 5.75 -20.06 11.67
N GLU A 19 5.06 -20.02 10.53
CA GLU A 19 3.65 -19.64 10.47
C GLU A 19 2.89 -20.59 11.38
N ASP A 20 2.63 -20.12 12.59
CA ASP A 20 1.89 -20.86 13.60
C ASP A 20 0.51 -21.18 13.02
N LEU A 21 0.23 -22.47 12.82
CA LEU A 21 -0.96 -22.95 12.12
C LEU A 21 -2.25 -22.41 12.78
N GLU A 22 -2.19 -22.16 14.09
CA GLU A 22 -3.29 -21.57 14.86
C GLU A 22 -3.59 -20.11 14.47
N VAL A 23 -2.55 -19.33 14.16
CA VAL A 23 -2.69 -17.95 13.67
C VAL A 23 -3.28 -17.93 12.27
N SER A 24 -2.89 -18.88 11.40
CA SER A 24 -3.50 -19.04 10.07
C SER A 24 -5.00 -19.37 10.15
N ASP A 25 -5.40 -20.25 11.06
CA ASP A 25 -6.80 -20.65 11.24
C ASP A 25 -7.66 -19.54 11.85
N LEU A 26 -7.11 -18.73 12.77
CA LEU A 26 -7.78 -17.57 13.33
C LEU A 26 -7.97 -16.47 12.27
N VAL A 27 -6.93 -16.18 11.48
CA VAL A 27 -7.00 -15.23 10.37
C VAL A 27 -8.06 -15.68 9.34
N SER A 28 -8.11 -16.97 9.02
CA SER A 28 -9.10 -17.52 8.07
C SER A 28 -10.55 -17.33 8.54
N ARG A 29 -10.83 -17.45 9.84
CA ARG A 29 -12.18 -17.19 10.39
C ARG A 29 -12.56 -15.73 10.32
N LEU A 30 -11.64 -14.83 10.69
CA LEU A 30 -11.86 -13.39 10.62
C LEU A 30 -12.01 -12.89 9.18
N GLU A 31 -11.36 -13.54 8.21
CA GLU A 31 -11.54 -13.28 6.78
C GLU A 31 -12.96 -13.61 6.32
N ALA A 32 -13.53 -14.75 6.74
CA ALA A 32 -14.88 -15.16 6.36
C ALA A 32 -15.95 -14.18 6.87
N GLU A 33 -15.84 -13.73 8.12
CA GLU A 33 -16.77 -12.73 8.68
C GLU A 33 -16.70 -11.38 7.95
N ALA A 34 -15.52 -10.98 7.49
CA ALA A 34 -15.34 -9.72 6.75
C ALA A 34 -15.86 -9.77 5.30
N ASP A 35 -16.05 -10.96 4.73
CA ASP A 35 -16.56 -11.15 3.37
C ASP A 35 -18.10 -11.21 3.32
N ASP A 36 -18.79 -11.49 4.44
CA ASP A 36 -20.25 -11.65 4.50
C ASP A 36 -21.03 -10.31 4.50
N GLU A 37 -20.39 -9.17 4.77
CA GLU A 37 -21.03 -7.84 4.73
C GLU A 37 -20.83 -7.13 3.37
N VAL A 38 -21.53 -7.55 2.29
CA VAL A 38 -21.39 -6.84 1.00
C VAL A 38 -22.71 -6.67 0.22
N ALA A 39 -23.23 -5.44 0.25
CA ALA A 39 -24.28 -4.92 -0.67
C ALA A 39 -23.68 -4.35 -1.98
N THR A 40 -22.58 -4.93 -2.48
CA THR A 40 -21.64 -4.27 -3.41
C THR A 40 -21.08 -5.29 -4.42
N GLY A 41 -20.81 -4.86 -5.66
CA GLY A 41 -20.39 -5.76 -6.74
C GLY A 41 -19.11 -6.55 -6.43
N SER A 42 -19.07 -7.81 -6.85
CA SER A 42 -17.88 -8.67 -6.71
C SER A 42 -16.96 -8.55 -7.93
N ILE A 43 -15.65 -8.61 -7.69
CA ILE A 43 -14.63 -8.63 -8.74
C ILE A 43 -13.74 -9.85 -8.51
N THR A 44 -13.48 -10.60 -9.59
CA THR A 44 -12.58 -11.76 -9.55
C THR A 44 -11.27 -11.41 -10.27
N LEU A 45 -10.14 -11.58 -9.57
CA LEU A 45 -8.79 -11.37 -10.11
C LEU A 45 -7.99 -12.67 -10.04
N ARG A 46 -7.11 -12.89 -11.01
CA ARG A 46 -6.20 -14.06 -11.04
C ARG A 46 -4.77 -13.62 -10.78
N TRP A 47 -4.20 -14.04 -9.66
CA TRP A 47 -2.85 -13.70 -9.24
C TRP A 47 -1.97 -14.95 -9.15
N GLY A 48 -0.66 -14.77 -9.36
CA GLY A 48 0.32 -15.82 -9.11
C GLY A 48 0.50 -16.06 -7.61
N ARG A 49 0.85 -17.30 -7.22
CA ARG A 49 1.03 -17.69 -5.81
C ARG A 49 2.02 -16.78 -5.06
N GLY A 50 3.13 -16.40 -5.72
CA GLY A 50 4.12 -15.51 -5.11
C GLY A 50 3.59 -14.11 -4.82
N GLN A 51 2.69 -13.57 -5.66
CA GLN A 51 2.06 -12.27 -5.44
C GLN A 51 1.12 -12.33 -4.24
N ILE A 52 0.32 -13.39 -4.15
CA ILE A 52 -0.60 -13.62 -3.02
C ILE A 52 0.19 -13.72 -1.71
N ALA A 53 1.31 -14.45 -1.69
CA ALA A 53 2.14 -14.61 -0.49
C ALA A 53 2.68 -13.27 0.02
N VAL A 54 3.12 -12.38 -0.87
CA VAL A 54 3.60 -11.04 -0.49
C VAL A 54 2.49 -10.22 0.17
N VAL A 55 1.29 -10.22 -0.40
CA VAL A 55 0.16 -9.45 0.12
C VAL A 55 -0.33 -10.02 1.45
N LYS A 56 -0.40 -11.35 1.61
CA LYS A 56 -0.72 -11.98 2.89
C LYS A 56 0.29 -11.65 3.98
N ARG A 57 1.59 -11.68 3.65
CA ARG A 57 2.64 -11.30 4.60
C ARG A 57 2.51 -9.85 5.05
N ALA A 58 2.19 -8.94 4.12
CA ALA A 58 1.99 -7.54 4.46
C ALA A 58 0.76 -7.31 5.35
N ALA A 59 -0.35 -8.01 5.07
CA ALA A 59 -1.55 -7.99 5.91
C ALA A 59 -1.25 -8.48 7.33
N ALA A 60 -0.50 -9.59 7.46
CA ALA A 60 -0.08 -10.15 8.74
C ALA A 60 0.80 -9.18 9.54
N ILE A 61 1.78 -8.52 8.91
CA ILE A 61 2.65 -7.52 9.56
C ILE A 61 1.82 -6.35 10.12
N LEU A 62 0.76 -5.95 9.42
CA LEU A 62 -0.13 -4.86 9.82
C LEU A 62 -1.27 -5.29 10.75
N GLY A 63 -1.39 -6.59 11.05
CA GLY A 63 -2.44 -7.12 11.91
C GLY A 63 -3.86 -6.95 11.33
N VAL A 64 -4.00 -6.95 10.00
CA VAL A 64 -5.29 -6.80 9.32
C VAL A 64 -5.61 -8.03 8.45
N PRO A 65 -6.89 -8.39 8.27
CA PRO A 65 -7.27 -9.49 7.38
C PRO A 65 -6.82 -9.26 5.93
N TYR A 66 -6.49 -10.33 5.18
CA TYR A 66 -5.99 -10.24 3.80
C TYR A 66 -6.91 -9.41 2.89
N GLN A 67 -8.21 -9.68 2.93
CA GLN A 67 -9.19 -8.97 2.10
C GLN A 67 -9.28 -7.49 2.47
N THR A 68 -9.25 -7.17 3.76
CA THR A 68 -9.24 -5.81 4.27
C THR A 68 -7.99 -5.05 3.82
N TYR A 69 -6.81 -5.67 3.97
CA TYR A 69 -5.55 -5.09 3.50
C TYR A 69 -5.60 -4.80 2.00
N LEU A 70 -6.07 -5.76 1.21
CA LEU A 70 -6.18 -5.63 -0.24
C LEU A 70 -7.08 -4.44 -0.62
N LYS A 71 -8.28 -4.36 -0.01
CA LYS A 71 -9.22 -3.25 -0.23
C LYS A 71 -8.58 -1.89 0.11
N GLN A 72 -7.90 -1.81 1.26
CA GLN A 72 -7.23 -0.58 1.71
C GLN A 72 -6.12 -0.13 0.75
N VAL A 73 -5.24 -1.05 0.36
CA VAL A 73 -4.09 -0.72 -0.50
C VAL A 73 -4.55 -0.32 -1.89
N VAL A 74 -5.47 -1.07 -2.50
CA VAL A 74 -5.98 -0.75 -3.85
C VAL A 74 -6.66 0.61 -3.84
N PHE A 75 -7.48 0.90 -2.83
CA PHE A 75 -8.18 2.19 -2.74
C PHE A 75 -7.21 3.35 -2.54
N ARG A 76 -6.26 3.23 -1.60
CA ARG A 76 -5.25 4.27 -1.36
C ARG A 76 -4.39 4.52 -2.59
N GLN A 77 -3.88 3.46 -3.21
CA GLN A 77 -3.03 3.60 -4.40
C GLN A 77 -3.80 4.24 -5.57
N ALA A 78 -5.09 3.91 -5.74
CA ALA A 78 -5.90 4.52 -6.77
C ALA A 78 -6.06 6.03 -6.56
N ILE A 79 -6.22 6.50 -5.32
CA ILE A 79 -6.24 7.94 -5.00
C ILE A 79 -4.91 8.57 -5.40
N ASP A 80 -3.81 8.01 -4.92
CA ASP A 80 -2.47 8.53 -5.21
C ASP A 80 -2.22 8.58 -6.73
N ASP A 81 -2.58 7.52 -7.46
CA ASP A 81 -2.41 7.45 -8.92
C ASP A 81 -3.23 8.52 -9.64
N ILE A 82 -4.47 8.78 -9.18
CA ILE A 82 -5.32 9.85 -9.73
C ILE A 82 -4.66 11.21 -9.51
N GLU A 83 -4.24 11.51 -8.28
CA GLU A 83 -3.61 12.80 -7.94
C GLU A 83 -2.33 13.04 -8.77
N HIS A 84 -1.49 12.02 -8.92
CA HIS A 84 -0.29 12.11 -9.74
C HIS A 84 -0.62 12.28 -11.23
N ALA A 85 -1.60 11.53 -11.73
CA ALA A 85 -2.02 11.65 -13.13
C ALA A 85 -2.57 13.03 -13.43
N GLU A 86 -3.41 13.60 -12.56
CA GLU A 86 -3.95 14.95 -12.72
C GLU A 86 -2.86 16.03 -12.68
N ALA A 87 -1.85 15.88 -11.82
CA ALA A 87 -0.73 16.81 -11.74
C ALA A 87 0.11 16.83 -13.04
N VAL A 88 0.32 15.66 -13.67
CA VAL A 88 1.06 15.54 -14.94
C VAL A 88 0.20 15.97 -16.14
N LEU A 89 -1.09 15.64 -16.11
CA LEU A 89 -2.07 15.96 -17.15
C LEU A 89 -2.63 17.37 -17.05
N ALA A 90 -2.12 18.21 -16.15
CA ALA A 90 -2.35 19.64 -16.14
C ALA A 90 -1.24 20.43 -16.88
N PRO A 91 -1.02 20.27 -18.21
CA PRO A 91 -0.17 21.20 -18.92
C PRO A 91 -0.96 22.50 -19.21
N GLU A 92 -0.30 23.64 -19.02
CA GLU A 92 -0.49 24.82 -19.88
C GLU A 92 -1.84 25.60 -19.79
N ARG A 93 -2.57 25.59 -18.67
CA ARG A 93 -3.63 26.62 -18.47
C ARG A 93 -3.06 28.00 -18.11
N GLN A 94 -1.85 28.10 -17.58
CA GLN A 94 -1.29 29.37 -17.08
C GLN A 94 -0.35 30.09 -18.07
N SER A 95 0.26 29.37 -19.02
CA SER A 95 1.24 29.92 -19.97
C SER A 95 0.61 30.65 -21.18
N ARG A 96 -0.67 30.43 -21.49
CA ARG A 96 -1.37 31.14 -22.59
C ARG A 96 -1.97 32.50 -22.19
N GLY A 97 -1.97 32.87 -20.92
CA GLY A 97 -2.54 34.13 -20.42
C GLY A 97 -1.61 35.34 -20.46
N SER A 98 -0.28 35.14 -20.47
CA SER A 98 0.68 36.23 -20.22
C SER A 98 1.27 36.91 -21.46
N ARG A 99 0.88 36.51 -22.69
CA ARG A 99 1.47 37.04 -23.93
C ARG A 99 0.67 38.14 -24.65
N ARG A 100 -0.37 38.70 -24.02
CA ARG A 100 -1.28 39.67 -24.66
C ARG A 100 -1.22 41.12 -24.15
N ARG A 101 -0.27 41.49 -23.30
CA ARG A 101 -0.12 42.89 -22.85
C ARG A 101 1.35 43.29 -22.70
N SER A 102 2.02 43.60 -23.80
CA SER A 102 3.12 44.56 -23.85
C SER A 102 3.50 44.82 -25.31
N GLY A 103 3.34 46.06 -25.77
CA GLY A 103 3.83 46.50 -27.09
C GLY A 103 2.85 47.35 -27.90
N SER A 104 2.30 48.41 -27.33
CA SER A 104 1.78 49.55 -28.09
C SER A 104 2.10 50.83 -27.32
N ASN A 105 3.26 51.41 -27.61
CA ASN A 105 3.46 52.84 -27.90
C ASN A 105 4.89 53.06 -28.36
#